data_AF-A0A0B0CW83-F1
#
_entry.id   AF-A0A0B0CW83-F1
#
_cell.length_a   1.000
_cell.length_b   1.000
_cell.length_c   1.000
_cell.angle_alpha   90.00
_cell.angle_beta   90.00
_cell.angle_gamma   90.00
#
_symmetry.space_group_name_H-M   'P 1'
#
loop_
_entity.id
_entity.type
_entity.pdbx_description
1 polymer ?
#
loop_
_entity_poly.entity_id
_entity_poly.type
_entity_poly.pdbx_seq_one_letter_code
_entity_poly.pdbx_strand_id
1 'polypeptide(L)'
;MEIKMGNHDLFFKKGYKVLYTLNDFLLGLWFLIGSIFFYFESLKTWGVTLFVLGSLQMLIRPSIRMVHSIHMKKLYQKEYEEKQNNG
;
A
#
# COMPACT_ATOMS: atom_id res chain seq x y z
N MET A 1 -24.39 -8.62 -3.61
CA MET A 1 -24.69 -8.49 -2.17
C MET A 1 -23.62 -7.60 -1.55
N GLU A 2 -23.99 -6.39 -1.14
CA GLU A 2 -23.10 -5.43 -0.49
C GLU A 2 -22.76 -5.90 0.93
N ILE A 3 -21.49 -6.28 1.14
CA ILE A 3 -21.00 -6.64 2.47
C ILE A 3 -20.55 -5.34 3.17
N LYS A 4 -21.46 -4.76 3.95
CA LYS A 4 -21.16 -3.72 4.96
C LYS A 4 -20.41 -4.39 6.12
N MET A 5 -19.09 -4.40 6.05
CA MET A 5 -18.23 -4.92 7.12
C MET A 5 -17.89 -3.80 8.13
N GLY A 6 -18.53 -3.85 9.31
CA GLY A 6 -18.00 -3.41 10.62
C GLY A 6 -17.35 -2.03 10.74
N ASN A 7 -18.10 -1.06 11.28
CA ASN A 7 -17.73 0.33 11.52
C ASN A 7 -16.68 0.61 12.63
N HIS A 8 -15.88 -0.37 13.10
CA HIS A 8 -14.80 -0.11 14.07
C HIS A 8 -13.36 -0.28 13.54
N ASP A 9 -13.15 -0.92 12.38
CA ASP A 9 -11.84 -0.96 11.69
C ASP A 9 -11.78 -0.06 10.44
N LEU A 10 -12.92 0.56 10.09
CA LEU A 10 -13.07 1.39 8.89
C LEU A 10 -12.44 2.79 9.03
N PHE A 11 -12.33 3.31 10.25
CA PHE A 11 -11.73 4.62 10.49
C PHE A 11 -10.20 4.59 10.30
N PHE A 12 -9.53 3.52 10.74
CA PHE A 12 -8.12 3.29 10.41
C PHE A 12 -7.93 2.98 8.91
N LYS A 13 -8.79 2.16 8.29
CA LYS A 13 -8.69 1.85 6.85
C LYS A 13 -8.83 3.06 5.91
N LYS A 14 -9.68 4.05 6.23
CA LYS A 14 -9.86 5.24 5.38
C LYS A 14 -8.61 6.12 5.35
N GLY A 15 -8.02 6.41 6.51
CA GLY A 15 -6.77 7.14 6.61
C GLY A 15 -5.64 6.41 5.89
N TYR A 16 -5.49 5.11 6.13
CA TYR A 16 -4.46 4.29 5.48
C TYR A 16 -4.58 4.28 3.96
N LYS A 17 -5.79 4.16 3.40
CA LYS A 17 -5.99 4.17 1.94
C LYS A 17 -5.59 5.50 1.31
N VAL A 18 -5.92 6.62 1.96
CA VAL A 18 -5.53 7.96 1.50
C VAL A 18 -4.02 8.17 1.65
N LEU A 19 -3.43 7.79 2.77
CA LEU A 19 -1.98 7.78 2.98
C LEU A 19 -1.27 6.96 1.90
N TYR A 20 -1.84 5.83 1.48
CA TYR A 20 -1.30 5.01 0.39
C TYR A 20 -1.31 5.69 -0.96
N THR A 21 -2.43 6.31 -1.32
CA THR A 21 -2.55 7.05 -2.57
C THR A 21 -1.61 8.24 -2.57
N LEU A 22 -1.51 8.97 -1.45
CA LEU A 22 -0.54 10.05 -1.28
C LEU A 22 0.89 9.54 -1.38
N ASN A 23 1.23 8.46 -0.70
CA ASN A 23 2.57 7.86 -0.71
C ASN A 23 2.99 7.50 -2.14
N ASP A 24 2.09 6.95 -2.94
CA ASP A 24 2.38 6.62 -4.35
C ASP A 24 2.51 7.86 -5.24
N PHE A 25 1.76 8.91 -4.96
CA PHE A 25 1.88 10.19 -5.66
C PHE A 25 3.21 10.90 -5.32
N LEU A 26 3.57 10.93 -4.03
CA LEU A 26 4.87 11.39 -3.54
C LEU A 26 6.00 10.58 -4.16
N LEU A 27 5.87 9.25 -4.22
CA LEU A 27 6.84 8.37 -4.86
C LEU A 27 7.10 8.76 -6.31
N GLY A 28 6.04 8.95 -7.10
CA GLY A 28 6.15 9.42 -8.48
C GLY A 28 6.82 10.79 -8.58
N LEU A 29 6.51 11.70 -7.66
CA LEU A 29 7.11 13.02 -7.59
C LEU A 29 8.62 12.95 -7.27
N TRP A 30 9.03 12.15 -6.28
CA TRP A 30 10.43 11.93 -5.94
C TRP A 30 11.21 11.31 -7.10
N PHE A 31 10.60 10.38 -7.84
CA PHE A 31 11.21 9.75 -9.01
C PHE A 31 11.40 10.76 -10.14
N LEU A 32 10.40 11.61 -10.38
CA LEU A 32 10.46 12.68 -11.38
C LEU A 32 11.54 13.70 -11.02
N ILE A 33 11.54 14.22 -9.79
CA ILE A 33 12.55 15.18 -9.31
C ILE A 33 13.95 14.54 -9.33
N GLY A 34 14.08 13.31 -8.85
CA GLY A 34 15.33 12.55 -8.87
C GLY A 34 15.89 12.36 -10.27
N SER A 35 15.02 12.09 -11.27
CA SER A 35 15.42 11.99 -12.67
C SER A 35 15.96 13.30 -13.24
N ILE A 36 15.36 14.44 -12.85
CA ILE A 36 15.83 15.78 -13.25
C ILE A 36 17.16 16.09 -12.55
N PHE A 37 17.30 15.75 -11.27
CA PHE A 37 18.52 15.97 -10.49
C PHE A 37 19.69 15.16 -11.03
N PHE A 38 19.45 14.02 -11.68
CA PHE A 38 20.48 13.21 -12.30
C PHE A 38 21.22 13.94 -13.44
N TYR A 39 20.62 14.97 -14.03
CA TYR A 39 21.27 15.83 -15.04
C TYR A 39 22.30 16.80 -14.44
N PHE A 40 22.22 17.10 -13.14
CA PHE A 40 23.11 18.05 -12.47
C PHE A 40 24.05 17.31 -11.51
N GLU A 41 25.35 17.39 -11.76
CA GLU A 41 26.35 16.63 -10.99
C GLU A 41 26.36 16.97 -9.49
N SER A 42 26.12 18.24 -9.13
CA SER A 42 26.02 18.67 -7.72
C SER A 42 24.77 18.19 -6.99
N LEU A 43 23.68 17.92 -7.73
CA LEU A 43 22.40 17.46 -7.17
C LEU A 43 22.25 15.93 -7.26
N LYS A 44 23.19 15.25 -7.91
CA LYS A 44 23.18 13.80 -8.10
C LYS A 44 23.07 13.04 -6.79
N THR A 45 23.79 13.45 -5.74
CA THR A 45 23.73 12.81 -4.42
C THR A 45 22.32 12.89 -3.84
N TRP A 46 21.67 14.05 -3.95
CA TRP A 46 20.28 14.23 -3.54
C TRP A 46 19.34 13.36 -4.37
N GLY A 47 19.50 13.34 -5.69
CA GLY A 47 18.71 12.49 -6.59
C GLY A 47 18.80 11.00 -6.25
N VAL A 48 19.99 10.50 -5.91
CA VAL A 48 20.20 9.11 -5.47
C VAL A 48 19.46 8.84 -4.15
N THR A 49 19.56 9.73 -3.16
CA THR A 49 18.80 9.59 -1.90
C THR A 49 17.30 9.51 -2.14
N LEU A 50 16.76 10.35 -3.05
CA LEU A 50 15.34 10.31 -3.43
C LEU A 50 14.95 8.99 -4.09
N PHE A 51 15.83 8.46 -4.94
CA PHE A 51 15.63 7.15 -5.56
C PHE A 51 15.59 6.01 -4.54
N VAL A 52 16.50 6.02 -3.55
CA VAL A 52 16.53 5.01 -2.48
C VAL A 52 15.26 5.09 -1.62
N LEU A 53 14.84 6.30 -1.24
CA LEU A 53 13.59 6.51 -0.49
C LEU A 53 12.36 6.06 -1.29
N GLY A 54 12.29 6.42 -2.57
CA GLY A 54 11.24 5.96 -3.47
C GLY A 54 11.22 4.44 -3.60
N SER A 55 12.40 3.80 -3.69
CA SER A 55 12.50 2.33 -3.76
C SER A 55 11.94 1.66 -2.50
N LEU A 56 12.23 2.21 -1.32
CA LEU A 56 11.68 1.71 -0.07
C LEU A 56 10.16 1.92 0.00
N GLN A 57 9.65 3.06 -0.46
CA GLN A 57 8.21 3.32 -0.57
C GLN A 57 7.51 2.34 -1.53
N MET A 58 8.14 1.91 -2.63
CA MET A 58 7.57 0.89 -3.51
C MET A 58 7.30 -0.43 -2.79
N LEU A 59 8.12 -0.81 -1.80
CA LEU A 59 7.90 -2.03 -1.00
C LEU A 59 6.68 -1.95 -0.08
N ILE A 60 6.27 -0.75 0.33
CA ILE A 60 5.15 -0.56 1.26
C ILE A 60 3.85 -1.12 0.64
N ARG A 61 3.61 -0.87 -0.66
CA ARG A 61 2.44 -1.35 -1.42
C ARG A 61 2.23 -2.88 -1.42
N PRO A 62 3.21 -3.70 -1.84
CA PRO A 62 3.07 -5.15 -1.78
C PRO A 62 2.97 -5.66 -0.34
N SER A 63 3.67 -5.07 0.63
CA SER A 63 3.58 -5.48 2.05
C SER A 63 2.16 -5.39 2.58
N ILE A 64 1.44 -4.30 2.31
CA ILE A 64 0.05 -4.17 2.79
C ILE A 64 -0.94 -5.00 1.97
N ARG A 65 -0.73 -5.14 0.65
CA ARG A 65 -1.52 -6.09 -0.14
C ARG A 65 -1.35 -7.53 0.37
N MET A 66 -0.16 -7.90 0.82
CA MET A 66 0.18 -9.20 1.38
C MET A 66 -0.48 -9.44 2.75
N VAL A 67 -0.45 -8.45 3.65
CA VAL A 67 -1.18 -8.52 4.93
C VAL A 67 -2.69 -8.65 4.69
N HIS A 68 -3.22 -7.90 3.73
CA HIS A 68 -4.64 -7.93 3.38
C HIS A 68 -5.07 -9.29 2.80
N SER A 69 -4.26 -9.89 1.91
CA SER A 69 -4.58 -11.19 1.31
C SER A 69 -4.54 -12.33 2.34
N ILE A 70 -3.59 -12.31 3.27
CA ILE A 70 -3.48 -13.30 4.36
C ILE A 70 -4.68 -13.20 5.30
N HIS A 71 -5.08 -11.98 5.69
CA HIS A 71 -6.24 -11.78 6.55
C HIS A 71 -7.54 -12.21 5.88
N MET A 72 -7.72 -11.90 4.59
CA MET A 72 -8.93 -12.30 3.85
C MET A 72 -9.06 -13.81 3.72
N LYS A 73 -7.95 -14.51 3.45
CA LYS A 73 -7.96 -15.97 3.28
C LYS A 73 -8.43 -16.69 4.55
N LYS A 74 -8.13 -16.14 5.73
CA LYS A 74 -8.57 -16.69 7.03
C LYS A 74 -10.07 -16.51 7.27
N LEU A 75 -10.67 -15.46 6.71
CA LEU A 75 -12.11 -15.18 6.83
C LEU A 75 -12.93 -16.08 5.89
N TYR A 76 -12.47 -16.25 4.65
CA TYR A 76 -13.13 -17.14 3.69
C TYR A 76 -13.21 -18.59 4.19
N GLN A 77 -12.19 -19.10 4.87
CA GLN A 77 -12.19 -20.47 5.40
C GLN A 77 -13.34 -20.71 6.40
N LYS A 78 -13.64 -19.75 7.27
CA LYS A 78 -14.73 -19.87 8.26
C LYS A 78 -16.12 -19.86 7.63
N GLU A 79 -16.34 -19.02 6.63
CA GLU A 79 -17.63 -18.94 5.94
C GLU A 79 -17.96 -20.21 5.13
N TYR A 80 -16.94 -20.89 4.59
CA TYR A 80 -17.15 -22.17 3.88
C TYR A 80 -17.50 -23.32 4.84
N GLU A 81 -16.86 -23.37 6.02
CA GLU A 81 -17.14 -24.41 7.03
C GLU A 81 -18.54 -24.24 7.64
N GLU A 82 -19.00 -23.01 7.91
CA GLU A 82 -20.35 -22.77 8.44
C GLU A 82 -21.46 -23.08 7.42
N LYS A 83 -21.21 -22.87 6.12
CA LYS A 83 -22.18 -23.22 5.06
C LYS A 83 -22.26 -24.72 4.76
N GLN A 84 -21.18 -25.46 4.96
CA GLN A 84 -21.17 -26.92 4.81
C GLN A 84 -21.79 -27.65 6.01
N ASN A 85 -21.72 -27.07 7.21
CA ASN A 85 -22.26 -27.70 8.41
C ASN A 85 -23.76 -27.40 8.66
N ASN A 86 -24.33 -26.43 7.94
CA ASN A 86 -25.74 -26.02 8.03
C ASN A 86 -26.57 -26.36 6.77
N GLY A 87 -26.07 -27.22 5.88
CA GLY A 87 -26.78 -27.73 4.71
C GLY A 87 -26.81 -29.25 4.71
#